data_AF-A0A7X8QL24-F1
#
_entry.id   AF-A0A7X8QL24-F1
#
_cell.length_a   1.000
_cell.length_b   1.000
_cell.length_c   1.000
_cell.angle_alpha   90.00
_cell.angle_beta   90.00
_cell.angle_gamma   90.00
#
_symmetry.space_group_name_H-M   'P 1'
#
loop_
_entity.id
_entity.type
_entity.pdbx_description
1 polymer ?
#
loop_
_entity_poly.entity_id
_entity_poly.type
_entity_poly.pdbx_seq_one_letter_code
_entity_poly.pdbx_strand_id
1 'polypeptide(L)'
;MEYENEIIELTGENGDSIKCEYLDTVLVDDSEYVVLLPLDEDGCCDSCDCDDECGAEVIIMKIEKNGEEEYLVPVEDDDELERAFEAFQDQIDEEDEDEDL
;
A
#
# COMPACT_ATOMS: atom_id res chain seq x y z
N MET A 1 -21.68 0.59 7.11
CA MET A 1 -21.03 1.90 7.21
C MET A 1 -20.25 2.00 5.91
N GLU A 2 -20.42 3.06 5.13
CA GLU A 2 -19.63 3.23 3.91
C GLU A 2 -18.16 3.29 4.36
N TYR A 3 -17.40 2.22 4.12
CA TYR A 3 -15.95 2.28 4.18
C TYR A 3 -15.57 3.16 3.01
N GLU A 4 -15.55 4.47 3.24
CA GLU A 4 -15.02 5.43 2.28
C GLU A 4 -13.54 5.10 2.17
N ASN A 5 -13.15 4.42 1.09
CA ASN A 5 -11.76 4.22 0.74
C ASN A 5 -11.03 5.57 0.83
N GLU A 6 -10.04 5.67 1.73
CA GLU A 6 -9.34 6.93 1.97
C GLU A 6 -8.37 7.17 0.81
N ILE A 7 -8.76 8.04 -0.13
CA ILE A 7 -7.91 8.39 -1.27
C ILE A 7 -6.89 9.43 -0.83
N ILE A 8 -5.61 9.06 -0.89
CA ILE A 8 -4.47 9.91 -0.59
C ILE A 8 -3.87 10.43 -1.90
N GLU A 9 -3.56 11.72 -1.96
CA GLU A 9 -2.84 12.32 -3.09
C GLU A 9 -1.36 12.50 -2.71
N LEU A 10 -0.49 11.67 -3.29
CA LEU A 10 0.94 11.79 -3.13
C LEU A 10 1.47 12.83 -4.12
N THR A 11 2.15 13.85 -3.61
CA THR A 11 2.83 14.85 -4.46
C THR A 11 4.33 14.56 -4.47
N GLY A 12 4.87 14.16 -5.61
CA GLY A 12 6.30 13.94 -5.80
C GLY A 12 7.09 15.25 -5.92
N GLU A 13 8.41 15.14 -5.80
CA GLU A 13 9.34 16.29 -5.82
C GLU A 13 9.33 17.07 -7.15
N ASN A 14 8.90 16.44 -8.25
CA ASN A 14 8.80 17.08 -9.56
C ASN A 14 7.51 17.91 -9.74
N GLY A 15 6.59 17.87 -8.76
CA GLY A 15 5.27 18.49 -8.83
C GLY A 15 4.20 17.62 -9.50
N ASP A 16 4.54 16.37 -9.83
CA ASP A 16 3.59 15.34 -10.23
C ASP A 16 2.82 14.84 -9.01
N SER A 17 1.50 14.78 -9.10
CA SER A 17 0.65 14.19 -8.07
C SER A 17 -0.01 12.91 -8.58
N ILE A 18 0.05 11.86 -7.78
CA ILE A 18 -0.63 10.59 -8.03
C ILE A 18 -1.66 10.36 -6.92
N LYS A 19 -2.84 9.89 -7.31
CA LYS A 19 -3.88 9.50 -6.36
C LYS A 19 -3.75 8.01 -6.09
N CYS A 20 -3.68 7.66 -4.83
CA CYS A 20 -3.66 6.28 -4.39
C CYS A 20 -4.76 6.07 -3.37
N GLU A 21 -5.36 4.90 -3.39
CA GLU A 21 -6.23 4.42 -2.34
C GLU A 21 -5.37 3.90 -1.18
N TYR A 22 -5.64 4.41 0.01
CA TYR A 22 -5.08 3.86 1.23
C TYR A 22 -5.71 2.49 1.49
N LEU A 23 -4.86 1.45 1.53
CA LEU A 23 -5.28 0.11 1.90
C LEU A 23 -5.13 -0.08 3.40
N ASP A 24 -3.89 -0.08 3.90
CA ASP A 24 -3.62 -0.29 5.33
C ASP A 24 -2.22 0.21 5.74
N THR A 25 -1.92 0.19 7.05
CA THR A 25 -0.60 0.52 7.60
C THR A 25 -0.06 -0.65 8.42
N VAL A 26 1.09 -1.17 8.03
CA VAL A 26 1.77 -2.27 8.73
C VAL A 26 2.93 -1.75 9.57
N LEU A 27 3.15 -2.36 10.74
CA LEU A 27 4.27 -2.04 11.61
C LEU A 27 5.28 -3.19 11.60
N VAL A 28 6.48 -2.92 11.07
CA VAL A 28 7.57 -3.90 10.94
C VAL A 28 8.84 -3.32 11.54
N ASP A 29 9.48 -4.05 12.46
CA ASP A 29 10.76 -3.67 13.08
C ASP A 29 10.78 -2.23 13.64
N ASP A 30 9.70 -1.83 14.35
CA ASP A 30 9.51 -0.49 14.93
C ASP A 30 9.32 0.64 13.89
N SER A 31 9.21 0.29 12.61
CA SER A 31 8.92 1.21 11.50
C SER A 31 7.48 1.02 11.01
N GLU A 32 6.81 2.12 10.67
CA GLU A 32 5.46 2.13 10.12
C GLU A 32 5.52 2.24 8.60
N TYR A 33 4.75 1.42 7.89
CA TYR A 33 4.68 1.40 6.43
C TYR A 33 3.23 1.49 5.99
N VAL A 34 2.95 2.40 5.07
CA VAL A 34 1.65 2.51 4.44
C VAL A 34 1.62 1.77 3.12
N VAL A 35 0.54 1.03 2.89
CA VAL A 35 0.26 0.31 1.64
C VAL A 35 -0.78 1.10 0.87
N LEU A 36 -0.44 1.48 -0.36
CA LEU A 36 -1.22 2.36 -1.21
C LEU A 36 -1.45 1.70 -2.56
N LEU A 37 -2.68 1.72 -3.06
CA LEU A 37 -3.02 1.23 -4.39
C LEU A 37 -3.18 2.43 -5.34
N PRO A 38 -2.32 2.59 -6.37
CA PRO A 38 -2.47 3.69 -7.32
C PRO A 38 -3.81 3.60 -8.07
N LEU A 39 -4.55 4.71 -8.12
CA LEU A 39 -5.85 4.83 -8.80
C LEU A 39 -5.73 5.24 -10.28
N ASP A 40 -4.51 5.48 -10.77
CA ASP A 40 -4.30 5.90 -12.15
C ASP A 40 -4.54 4.73 -13.12
N GLU A 41 -5.12 5.01 -14.30
CA GLU A 41 -5.58 4.02 -15.30
C GLU A 41 -4.46 3.08 -15.81
N ASP A 42 -3.19 3.41 -15.57
CA ASP A 42 -2.02 2.61 -15.96
C ASP A 42 -1.63 1.53 -14.93
N GLY A 43 -2.15 1.63 -13.68
CA GLY A 43 -1.84 0.71 -12.58
C GLY A 43 -2.86 -0.42 -12.38
N CYS A 44 -4.00 -0.37 -13.08
CA CYS A 44 -4.99 -1.44 -13.06
C CYS A 44 -5.17 -1.95 -14.49
N CYS A 45 -4.57 -3.10 -14.79
CA CYS A 45 -4.90 -3.87 -15.99
C CYS A 45 -6.36 -4.34 -15.88
N ASP A 46 -7.33 -3.51 -16.29
CA ASP A 46 -8.73 -3.88 -16.61
C ASP A 46 -8.80 -4.84 -17.83
N SER A 47 -7.76 -5.66 -18.03
CA SER A 47 -7.65 -6.61 -19.14
C SER A 47 -6.83 -7.86 -18.81
N CYS A 48 -6.51 -8.14 -17.55
CA CYS A 48 -5.67 -9.29 -17.22
C CYS A 48 -6.53 -10.51 -16.89
N ASP A 49 -7.14 -11.08 -17.93
CA ASP A 49 -7.50 -12.49 -17.98
C ASP A 49 -6.17 -13.27 -18.12
N CYS A 50 -5.45 -13.47 -17.01
CA CYS A 50 -4.22 -14.27 -16.98
C CYS A 50 -4.07 -14.99 -15.64
N ASP A 51 -4.41 -16.28 -15.68
CA ASP A 51 -3.66 -17.39 -15.07
C ASP A 51 -2.43 -16.96 -14.23
N ASP A 52 -2.60 -17.05 -12.91
CA ASP A 52 -1.57 -17.35 -11.89
C ASP A 52 -0.49 -16.33 -11.47
N GLU A 53 -0.26 -15.18 -12.12
CA GLU A 53 0.94 -14.36 -11.77
C GLU A 53 0.85 -12.83 -11.95
N CYS A 54 -0.34 -12.22 -11.85
CA CYS A 54 -0.48 -10.75 -11.93
C CYS A 54 -1.08 -10.17 -10.64
N GLY A 55 -0.25 -10.02 -9.60
CA GLY A 55 -0.63 -9.31 -8.38
C GLY A 55 -0.92 -7.83 -8.68
N ALA A 56 -1.88 -7.24 -7.97
CA ALA A 56 -2.05 -5.79 -7.98
C ALA A 56 -0.73 -5.15 -7.49
N GLU A 57 -0.12 -4.27 -8.29
CA GLU A 57 1.11 -3.59 -7.88
C GLU A 57 0.76 -2.51 -6.85
N VAL A 58 0.90 -2.88 -5.57
CA VAL A 58 0.76 -1.95 -4.45
C VAL A 58 2.06 -1.19 -4.22
N ILE A 59 1.94 0.06 -3.81
CA ILE A 59 3.06 0.93 -3.45
C ILE A 59 3.19 0.92 -1.93
N ILE A 60 4.33 0.45 -1.43
CA ILE A 60 4.65 0.49 0.00
C ILE A 60 5.59 1.65 0.26
N MET A 61 5.20 2.54 1.17
CA MET A 61 6.05 3.66 1.61
C MET A 61 6.22 3.63 3.13
N LYS A 62 7.41 3.98 3.61
CA LYS A 62 7.71 4.12 5.03
C LYS A 62 7.28 5.48 5.55
N ILE A 63 6.65 5.50 6.71
CA ILE A 63 6.24 6.71 7.41
C ILE A 63 7.40 7.19 8.27
N GLU A 64 7.95 8.36 7.93
CA GLU A 64 8.92 9.07 8.77
C GLU A 64 8.30 10.28 9.45
N LYS A 65 8.39 10.30 10.78
CA LYS A 65 7.92 11.40 11.63
C LYS A 65 9.05 12.41 11.80
N ASN A 66 8.93 13.58 11.17
CA ASN A 66 9.90 14.66 11.32
C ASN A 66 9.25 15.86 12.04
N GLY A 67 9.12 15.73 13.37
CA GLY A 67 8.55 16.76 14.23
C GLY A 67 7.03 16.66 14.31
N GLU A 68 6.32 17.66 13.77
CA GLU A 68 4.85 17.71 13.70
C GLU A 68 4.31 17.22 12.35
N GLU A 69 5.19 16.88 11.41
CA GLU A 69 4.87 16.48 10.03
C GLU A 69 5.28 15.01 9.79
N GLU A 70 4.46 14.31 9.02
CA GLU A 70 4.67 12.91 8.61
C GLU A 70 5.00 12.88 7.11
N TYR A 71 6.11 12.23 6.78
CA TYR A 71 6.59 12.11 5.41
C TYR A 71 6.56 10.65 4.98
N LEU A 72 6.08 10.40 3.77
CA LEU A 72 6.13 9.09 3.15
C LEU A 72 7.41 9.01 2.32
N VAL A 73 8.29 8.08 2.68
CA VAL A 73 9.56 7.84 2.00
C VAL A 73 9.57 6.46 1.36
N PRO A 74 10.08 6.33 0.13
CA PRO A 74 10.21 5.03 -0.52
C PRO A 74 11.20 4.15 0.26
N VAL A 75 10.87 2.87 0.38
CA VAL A 75 11.74 1.88 1.02
C VAL A 75 12.81 1.48 -0.01
N GLU A 76 14.07 1.79 0.28
CA GLU A 76 15.20 1.42 -0.60
C GLU A 76 15.73 0.00 -0.36
N ASP A 77 15.34 -0.63 0.76
CA ASP A 77 15.83 -1.94 1.19
C ASP A 77 14.80 -3.02 0.83
N ASP A 78 15.13 -3.88 -0.15
CA ASP A 78 14.22 -4.92 -0.65
C ASP A 78 13.76 -5.89 0.47
N ASP A 79 14.66 -6.25 1.41
CA ASP A 79 14.34 -7.12 2.55
C ASP A 79 13.29 -6.47 3.48
N GLU A 80 13.36 -5.14 3.65
CA GLU A 80 12.40 -4.38 4.47
C GLU A 80 11.03 -4.32 3.79
N LEU A 81 11.03 -4.07 2.47
CA LEU A 81 9.81 -4.03 1.66
C LEU A 81 9.11 -5.39 1.63
N GLU A 82 9.86 -6.48 1.45
CA GLU A 82 9.31 -7.84 1.44
C GLU A 82 8.61 -8.16 2.78
N ARG A 83 9.22 -7.81 3.91
CA ARG A 83 8.59 -8.03 5.23
C ARG A 83 7.33 -7.20 5.45
N ALA A 84 7.32 -5.95 4.99
CA ALA A 84 6.12 -5.11 5.06
C ALA A 84 5.00 -5.69 4.19
N PHE A 85 5.35 -6.19 3.01
CA PHE A 85 4.39 -6.84 2.13
C PHE A 85 3.86 -8.15 2.70
N GLU A 86 4.73 -8.99 3.29
CA GLU A 86 4.31 -10.21 3.99
C GLU A 86 3.37 -9.89 5.16
N ALA A 87 3.70 -8.88 5.99
CA ALA A 87 2.84 -8.46 7.09
C ALA A 87 1.47 -7.95 6.61
N PHE A 88 1.44 -7.26 5.47
CA PHE A 88 0.19 -6.81 4.86
C PHE A 88 -0.65 -7.99 4.37
N GLN A 89 -0.04 -8.94 3.66
CA GLN A 89 -0.74 -10.14 3.20
C GLN A 89 -1.29 -10.96 4.37
N ASP A 90 -0.51 -11.15 5.44
CA ASP A 90 -0.92 -11.91 6.62
C ASP A 90 -2.16 -11.28 7.30
N GLN A 91 -2.25 -9.95 7.36
CA GLN A 91 -3.44 -9.27 7.87
C GLN A 91 -4.68 -9.47 6.98
N ILE A 92 -4.51 -9.38 5.66
CA ILE A 92 -5.62 -9.58 4.71
C ILE A 92 -6.12 -11.04 4.72
N ASP A 93 -5.20 -12.01 4.76
CA ASP A 93 -5.53 -13.44 4.81
C ASP A 93 -6.25 -13.79 6.14
N GLU A 94 -5.83 -13.19 7.26
CA GLU A 94 -6.48 -13.37 8.57
C GLU A 94 -7.90 -12.76 8.61
N GLU A 95 -8.17 -11.68 7.87
CA GLU A 95 -9.51 -11.09 7.74
C GLU A 95 -10.47 -11.91 6.85
N ASP A 96 -9.96 -12.57 5.81
CA ASP A 96 -10.77 -13.39 4.89
C ASP A 96 -11.23 -14.72 5.55
N GLU A 97 -10.50 -15.24 6.54
CA GLU A 97 -10.85 -16.49 7.25
C GLU A 97 -12.09 -16.37 8.17
N ASP A 98 -12.57 -15.16 8.49
CA ASP A 98 -13.74 -14.93 9.38
C ASP A 98 -15.09 -14.82 8.62
N GLU A 99 -15.11 -14.81 7.28
CA GLU A 99 -16.37 -14.73 6.50
C GLU A 99 -17.07 -16.08 6.25
N ASP A 100 -16.47 -17.21 6.65
CA ASP A 100 -16.97 -18.58 6.38
C ASP A 100 -17.46 -19.37 7.63
N LEU A 101 -17.88 -18.71 8.74
CA LEU A 101 -18.34 -19.38 9.98
C LEU A 101 -19.83 -19.18 10.35
#